data_AF-A0A3Q9WQX5-F1
#
_entry.id   AF-A0A3Q9WQX5-F1
#
_cell.length_a   1.000
_cell.length_b   1.000
_cell.length_c   1.000
_cell.angle_alpha   90.00
_cell.angle_beta   90.00
_cell.angle_gamma   90.00
#
_symmetry.space_group_name_H-M   'P 1'
#
loop_
_entity.id
_entity.type
_entity.pdbx_description
1 polymer ?
#
loop_
_entity_poly.entity_id
_entity_poly.type
_entity_poly.pdbx_seq_one_letter_code
_entity_poly.pdbx_strand_id
1 'polypeptide(L)'
;MHLRRCAACGQVGCCDSSPGRHASAHAAATLHPVVMSFEPGEDWFWDYRVQQFVEGRPLAAPTSHPSDQPVPGPAGRVPPDWRRRIS
;
A
#
# COMPACT_ATOMS: atom_id res chain seq x y z
N MET A 1 3.59 -8.58 4.68
CA MET A 1 2.52 -7.64 4.27
C MET A 1 3.18 -6.29 4.19
N HIS A 2 2.90 -5.53 3.14
CA HIS A 2 3.52 -4.23 2.90
C HIS A 2 2.45 -3.20 2.54
N LEU A 3 2.68 -1.94 2.86
CA LEU A 3 1.83 -0.81 2.52
C LEU A 3 2.24 -0.21 1.18
N ARG A 4 1.24 0.27 0.44
CA ARG A 4 1.38 0.95 -0.83
C ARG A 4 0.60 2.23 -0.79
N ARG A 5 1.17 3.29 -1.38
CA ARG A 5 0.54 4.60 -1.50
C ARG A 5 0.19 4.86 -2.96
N CYS A 6 -1.06 5.22 -3.22
CA CYS A 6 -1.48 5.63 -4.56
C CYS A 6 -0.74 6.91 -4.99
N ALA A 7 -0.12 6.88 -6.18
CA ALA A 7 0.60 8.04 -6.72
C ALA A 7 -0.35 9.17 -7.17
N ALA A 8 -1.61 8.85 -7.48
CA ALA A 8 -2.60 9.82 -7.94
C ALA A 8 -3.34 10.54 -6.80
N CYS A 9 -3.75 9.81 -5.76
CA CYS A 9 -4.60 10.37 -4.69
C CYS A 9 -4.06 10.18 -3.28
N GLY A 10 -2.91 9.51 -3.11
CA GLY A 10 -2.27 9.34 -1.81
C GLY A 10 -2.89 8.31 -0.87
N GLN A 11 -3.95 7.58 -1.28
CA GLN A 11 -4.56 6.52 -0.48
C GLN A 11 -3.52 5.44 -0.14
N VAL A 12 -3.45 5.04 1.13
CA VAL A 12 -2.55 3.97 1.60
C VAL A 12 -3.34 2.70 1.86
N GLY A 13 -2.85 1.56 1.35
CA GLY A 13 -3.45 0.24 1.57
C GLY A 13 -2.41 -0.86 1.52
N CYS A 14 -2.71 -2.01 2.11
CA CYS A 14 -1.81 -3.16 2.04
C CYS A 14 -1.81 -3.83 0.65
N CYS A 15 -0.67 -4.39 0.27
CA CYS A 15 -0.40 -5.00 -1.04
C CYS A 15 -1.17 -6.31 -1.27
N ASP A 16 -1.04 -6.89 -2.46
CA ASP A 16 -1.83 -8.05 -2.91
C ASP A 16 -1.51 -9.36 -2.17
N SER A 17 -0.36 -9.42 -1.48
CA SER A 17 -0.04 -10.54 -0.59
C SER A 17 -0.72 -10.44 0.78
N SER A 18 -1.53 -9.39 1.00
CA SER A 18 -2.46 -9.31 2.13
C SER A 18 -3.83 -9.88 1.74
N PRO A 19 -4.58 -10.51 2.67
CA PRO A 19 -5.86 -11.13 2.33
C PRO A 19 -6.90 -10.13 1.80
N GLY A 20 -6.79 -8.85 2.16
CA GLY A 20 -7.71 -7.79 1.71
C GLY A 20 -7.35 -7.16 0.35
N ARG A 21 -6.16 -7.44 -0.22
CA ARG A 21 -5.72 -6.91 -1.53
C ARG A 21 -6.03 -5.41 -1.74
N HIS A 22 -5.87 -4.61 -0.69
CA HIS A 22 -6.43 -3.24 -0.65
C HIS A 22 -5.84 -2.32 -1.73
N ALA A 23 -4.57 -2.48 -2.07
CA ALA A 23 -3.91 -1.67 -3.10
C ALA A 23 -4.43 -1.96 -4.52
N SER A 24 -4.56 -3.23 -4.93
CA SER A 24 -5.13 -3.57 -6.25
C SER A 24 -6.63 -3.32 -6.33
N ALA A 25 -7.37 -3.59 -5.25
CA ALA A 25 -8.80 -3.26 -5.19
C ALA A 25 -9.03 -1.75 -5.36
N HIS A 26 -8.22 -0.92 -4.69
CA HIS A 26 -8.24 0.53 -4.90
C HIS A 26 -7.93 0.89 -6.35
N ALA A 27 -6.83 0.38 -6.90
CA ALA A 27 -6.42 0.68 -8.27
C ALA A 27 -7.50 0.35 -9.30
N ALA A 28 -8.20 -0.78 -9.15
CA ALA A 28 -9.30 -1.18 -10.01
C ALA A 28 -10.54 -0.29 -9.84
N ALA A 29 -10.89 0.07 -8.60
CA ALA A 29 -12.09 0.85 -8.31
C ALA A 29 -11.96 2.33 -8.72
N THR A 30 -10.76 2.90 -8.64
CA THR A 30 -10.51 4.34 -8.89
C THR A 30 -9.84 4.61 -10.23
N LEU A 31 -9.41 3.57 -10.95
CA LEU A 31 -8.56 3.70 -12.14
C LEU A 31 -7.25 4.45 -11.81
N HIS A 32 -6.70 4.24 -10.62
CA HIS A 32 -5.38 4.73 -10.20
C HIS A 32 -4.34 3.60 -10.23
N PRO A 33 -3.73 3.32 -11.38
CA PRO A 33 -2.96 2.10 -11.58
C PRO A 33 -1.56 2.14 -10.96
N VAL A 34 -1.02 3.32 -10.67
CA VAL A 34 0.34 3.49 -10.16
C VAL A 34 0.34 3.69 -8.66
N VAL A 35 1.11 2.86 -7.96
CA VAL A 35 1.38 2.97 -6.53
C VAL A 35 2.88 3.05 -6.26
N MET A 36 3.26 3.74 -5.20
CA MET A 36 4.60 3.75 -4.62
C MET A 36 4.65 2.78 -3.45
N SER A 37 5.82 2.17 -3.18
CA SER A 37 6.05 1.57 -1.86
C SER A 37 5.86 2.63 -0.77
N PHE A 38 5.29 2.20 0.36
CA PHE A 38 5.17 3.06 1.54
C PHE A 38 5.93 2.48 2.73
N GLU A 39 6.89 1.59 2.46
CA GLU A 39 7.77 1.00 3.45
C GLU A 39 9.02 1.88 3.67
N PRO A 40 9.59 1.93 4.88
CA PRO A 40 10.82 2.66 5.15
C PRO A 40 11.98 2.22 4.25
N GLY A 41 12.63 3.18 3.58
CA GLY A 41 13.80 2.94 2.73
C GLY A 41 13.48 2.46 1.31
N GLU A 42 12.21 2.35 0.95
CA GLU A 42 11.79 1.98 -0.40
C GLU A 42 11.20 3.19 -1.16
N ASP A 43 11.51 3.32 -2.44
CA ASP A 43 11.09 4.45 -3.29
C ASP A 43 10.53 4.06 -4.66
N TRP A 44 10.37 2.76 -4.89
CA TRP A 44 9.95 2.21 -6.17
C TRP A 44 8.45 2.37 -6.42
N PHE A 45 8.06 2.32 -7.70
CA PHE A 45 6.67 2.38 -8.16
C PHE A 45 6.27 1.13 -8.92
N TRP A 46 4.99 0.79 -8.86
CA TRP A 46 4.39 -0.34 -9.57
C TRP A 46 3.13 0.08 -10.30
N ASP A 47 3.00 -0.35 -11.55
CA ASP A 47 1.81 -0.13 -12.37
C ASP A 47 1.01 -1.43 -12.53
N TYR A 48 -0.21 -1.43 -12.00
CA TYR A 48 -1.11 -2.59 -12.03
C TYR A 48 -1.58 -2.99 -13.43
N ARG A 49 -1.55 -2.08 -14.42
CA ARG A 49 -2.01 -2.36 -15.79
C ARG A 49 -1.01 -3.21 -16.56
N VAL A 50 0.27 -2.89 -16.38
CA VAL A 50 1.38 -3.53 -17.12
C VAL A 50 2.14 -4.54 -16.27
N GLN A 51 1.78 -4.67 -14.99
CA GLN A 51 2.39 -5.55 -14.00
C GLN A 51 3.92 -5.42 -13.96
N GLN A 52 4.41 -4.17 -13.94
CA GLN A 52 5.83 -3.86 -13.97
C GLN A 52 6.17 -2.72 -13.01
N PHE A 53 7.44 -2.70 -12.60
CA PHE A 53 8.02 -1.52 -11.98
C PHE A 53 8.10 -0.40 -13.01
N VAL A 54 7.80 0.81 -12.57
CA VAL A 54 7.86 2.01 -13.41
C VAL A 54 8.68 3.07 -12.72
N GLU A 55 9.25 3.98 -13.50
CA GLU A 55 9.84 5.19 -12.94
C GLU A 55 8.73 6.13 -12.48
N GLY A 56 8.89 6.68 -11.28
CA GLY A 56 7.99 7.67 -10.71
C GLY A 56 8.79 8.82 -10.12
N ARG A 57 8.17 10.01 -10.07
CA ARG A 57 8.74 11.11 -9.30
C ARG A 57 8.44 10.91 -7.82
N PRO A 58 9.37 11.30 -6.92
CA PRO A 58 9.11 11.26 -5.49
C PRO A 58 7.79 11.94 -5.14
N LEU A 59 6.95 11.25 -4.37
CA LEU A 59 5.71 11.83 -3.85
C LEU A 59 6.03 12.83 -2.73
N ALA A 60 5.12 13.78 -2.51
CA ALA A 60 5.22 14.67 -1.35
C ALA A 60 5.23 13.84 -0.05
N ALA A 61 6.04 14.25 0.92
CA ALA A 61 6.14 13.59 2.22
C ALA A 61 4.75 13.47 2.91
N PRO A 62 4.54 12.43 3.74
CA PRO A 62 5.47 11.34 4.06
C PRO A 62 5.61 10.32 2.91
N THR A 63 6.80 9.76 2.73
CA THR A 63 7.08 8.72 1.71
C THR A 63 7.03 7.31 2.27
N SER A 64 7.05 7.13 3.60
CA SER A 64 6.89 5.83 4.25
C SER A 64 6.09 5.94 5.55
N HIS A 65 5.62 4.80 6.07
CA HIS A 65 5.12 4.70 7.44
C HIS A 65 6.27 4.80 8.47
N PRO A 66 6.01 5.12 9.75
CA PRO A 66 6.99 5.04 10.83
C PRO A 66 7.56 3.62 10.96
N SER A 67 8.86 3.49 11.22
CA SER A 67 9.54 2.19 11.30
C SER A 67 9.04 1.29 12.44
N ASP A 68 8.43 1.87 13.46
CA ASP A 68 7.81 1.17 14.60
C ASP A 68 6.33 0.82 14.38
N GLN A 69 5.74 1.25 13.26
CA GLN A 69 4.35 0.95 12.94
C GLN A 69 4.21 -0.48 12.40
N PRO A 70 3.36 -1.33 13.01
CA PRO A 70 3.07 -2.65 12.47
C PRO A 70 2.13 -2.60 11.26
N VAL A 71 2.10 -3.69 10.50
CA VAL A 71 1.19 -3.94 9.38
C VAL A 71 0.11 -4.98 9.77
N PRO A 72 -1.13 -4.88 9.28
CA PRO A 72 -1.60 -4.02 8.17
C PRO A 72 -2.01 -2.60 8.59
N GLY A 73 -1.93 -2.27 9.88
CA GLY A 73 -2.31 -0.94 10.38
C GLY A 73 -1.72 -0.68 11.76
N PRO A 74 -1.88 0.55 12.29
CA PRO A 74 -1.21 0.98 13.50
C PRO A 74 -1.50 0.09 14.71
N ALA A 75 -0.51 0.00 15.62
CA ALA A 75 -0.66 -0.72 16.87
C ALA A 75 -1.91 -0.25 17.64
N GLY A 76 -2.66 -1.19 18.22
CA GLY A 76 -3.90 -0.91 18.95
C GLY A 76 -5.12 -0.57 18.09
N ARG A 77 -4.97 -0.36 16.77
CA ARG A 77 -6.09 -0.14 15.85
C ARG A 77 -6.50 -1.39 15.06
N VAL A 78 -5.66 -2.42 15.08
CA VAL A 78 -5.93 -3.71 14.44
C VAL A 78 -6.32 -4.72 15.54
N PRO A 79 -7.55 -5.27 15.53
CA PRO A 79 -7.97 -6.29 16.49
C PRO A 79 -7.06 -7.53 16.42
N PRO A 80 -6.72 -8.21 17.53
CA PRO A 80 -5.78 -9.34 17.52
C PRO A 80 -6.21 -10.49 16.59
N ASP A 81 -7.51 -10.68 16.42
CA ASP A 81 -8.14 -11.74 15.63
C ASP A 81 -8.45 -11.32 14.17
N TRP A 82 -7.95 -10.16 13.72
CA TRP A 82 -8.27 -9.59 12.41
C TRP A 82 -8.10 -10.56 11.24
N ARG A 83 -7.09 -11.46 11.29
CA ARG A 83 -6.86 -12.46 10.24
C ARG A 83 -8.01 -13.45 10.08
N ARG A 84 -8.74 -13.75 11.16
CA ARG A 84 -9.91 -14.64 11.16
C ARG A 84 -11.19 -13.94 10.68
N ARG A 85 -11.19 -12.61 10.58
CA ARG A 85 -12.36 -11.81 10.17
C ARG A 85 -12.41 -11.52 8.67
N ILE A 86 -11.34 -11.82 7.95
CA ILE A 86 -11.17 -11.56 6.52
C ILE A 86 -11.01 -12.85 5.71
N SER A 87 -11.30 -14.00 6.33
CA SER A 87 -11.35 -15.33 5.71
C SER A 87 -12.73 -15.64 5.16
#